data_AF-A0A925T8T7-F1
#
_entry.id   AF-A0A925T8T7-F1
#
_cell.length_a   1.000
_cell.length_b   1.000
_cell.length_c   1.000
_cell.angle_alpha   90.00
_cell.angle_beta   90.00
_cell.angle_gamma   90.00
#
_symmetry.space_group_name_H-M   'P 1'
#
loop_
_entity.id
_entity.type
_entity.pdbx_description
1 polymer ?
#
loop_
_entity_poly.entity_id
_entity_poly.type
_entity_poly.pdbx_seq_one_letter_code
_entity_poly.pdbx_strand_id
1 'polypeptide(L)' 'MNIDFEKASFKDFENMPGLGPHEWARHFDAYLEDLGKRGHMNYRLEGFTGSGPEMELRLPGNPLRNFVSLVSN' A
#
# COMPACT_ATOMS: atom_id res chain seq x y z
N MET A 1 11.28 -6.49 -21.31
CA MET A 1 10.59 -5.25 -20.92
C MET A 1 11.34 -4.65 -19.74
N ASN A 2 11.65 -3.36 -19.76
CA ASN A 2 12.36 -2.68 -18.66
C ASN A 2 11.41 -1.61 -18.10
N ILE A 3 10.74 -1.91 -16.98
CA ILE A 3 9.77 -1.00 -16.34
C ILE A 3 10.52 -0.22 -15.26
N ASP A 4 10.39 1.10 -15.28
CA ASP A 4 10.90 1.99 -14.24
C ASP A 4 9.89 2.04 -13.08
N PHE A 5 10.19 1.36 -11.97
CA PHE A 5 9.30 1.26 -10.80
C PHE A 5 9.09 2.59 -10.05
N GLU A 6 9.92 3.62 -10.29
CA GLU A 6 9.70 4.95 -9.74
C GLU A 6 8.56 5.71 -10.45
N LYS A 7 8.25 5.32 -11.69
CA LYS A 7 7.22 5.96 -12.52
C LYS A 7 6.03 5.06 -12.82
N ALA A 8 6.17 3.76 -12.56
CA ALA A 8 5.14 2.78 -12.81
C ALA A 8 3.95 2.92 -11.86
N SER A 9 2.82 2.42 -12.31
CA SER A 9 1.57 2.28 -11.59
C SER A 9 1.05 0.85 -11.79
N PHE A 10 0.04 0.44 -11.02
CA PHE A 10 -0.55 -0.90 -11.17
C PHE A 10 -1.05 -1.19 -12.61
N LYS A 11 -1.45 -0.15 -13.36
CA LYS A 11 -1.95 -0.28 -14.73
C LYS A 11 -0.89 -0.75 -15.72
N ASP A 12 0.38 -0.45 -15.44
CA ASP A 12 1.50 -0.85 -16.31
C ASP A 12 1.73 -2.36 -16.30
N PHE A 13 1.08 -3.07 -15.37
CA PHE A 13 1.10 -4.53 -15.24
C PHE A 13 -0.18 -5.19 -15.76
N GLU A 14 -1.13 -4.42 -16.30
CA GLU A 14 -2.32 -4.95 -16.96
C GLU A 14 -2.04 -5.15 -18.46
N ASN A 15 -2.39 -6.31 -19.02
CA ASN A 15 -2.31 -6.59 -20.47
C ASN A 15 -0.91 -6.40 -21.09
N MET A 16 0.15 -6.82 -20.40
CA MET A 16 1.53 -6.64 -20.88
C MET A 16 1.74 -7.39 -22.22
N PRO A 17 2.16 -6.71 -23.30
CA PRO A 17 2.27 -7.32 -24.62
C PRO A 17 3.23 -8.52 -24.65
N GLY A 18 2.79 -9.62 -25.25
CA GLY A 18 3.60 -10.83 -25.42
C GLY A 18 3.77 -11.67 -24.15
N LEU A 19 3.11 -11.30 -23.05
CA LEU A 19 3.10 -12.02 -21.78
C LEU A 19 1.70 -12.53 -21.45
N GLY A 20 1.62 -13.64 -20.72
CA GLY A 20 0.39 -14.16 -20.15
C GLY A 20 0.09 -13.63 -18.74
N PRO A 21 -1.13 -13.87 -18.22
CA PRO A 21 -1.56 -13.36 -16.91
C PRO A 21 -0.65 -13.73 -15.73
N HIS A 22 -0.05 -14.93 -15.74
CA HIS A 22 0.88 -15.35 -14.70
C HIS A 22 2.19 -14.55 -14.71
N GLU A 23 2.66 -14.17 -15.90
CA GLU A 23 3.85 -13.35 -16.05
C GLU A 23 3.57 -11.91 -15.63
N TRP A 24 2.36 -11.39 -15.92
CA TRP A 24 1.89 -10.09 -15.42
C TRP A 24 1.92 -10.05 -13.89
N ALA A 25 1.36 -11.08 -13.24
CA ALA A 25 1.36 -11.21 -11.79
C ALA A 25 2.78 -11.20 -11.22
N ARG A 26 3.71 -11.94 -11.83
CA ARG A 26 5.11 -11.96 -11.40
C ARG A 26 5.78 -10.58 -11.51
N HIS A 27 5.49 -9.83 -12.57
CA HIS A 27 6.01 -8.46 -12.72
C HIS A 27 5.39 -7.49 -11.70
N PHE A 28 4.09 -7.65 -11.43
CA PHE A 28 3.40 -6.88 -10.41
C PHE A 28 3.93 -7.18 -9.00
N ASP A 29 4.21 -8.44 -8.67
CA ASP A 29 4.80 -8.82 -7.38
C ASP A 29 6.16 -8.16 -7.16
N ALA A 30 7.01 -8.11 -8.19
CA ALA A 30 8.30 -7.41 -8.11
C ALA A 30 8.13 -5.90 -7.86
N TYR A 31 7.11 -5.29 -8.46
CA TYR A 31 6.76 -3.89 -8.21
C TYR A 31 6.22 -3.67 -6.78
N LEU A 32 5.40 -4.59 -6.26
CA LEU A 32 4.93 -4.53 -4.87
C LEU A 32 6.08 -4.69 -3.86
N GLU A 33 7.06 -5.54 -4.15
CA GLU A 33 8.25 -5.70 -3.32
C GLU A 33 9.07 -4.39 -3.27
N ASP A 34 9.23 -3.72 -4.42
CA ASP A 34 9.90 -2.43 -4.51
C ASP A 34 9.17 -1.33 -3.72
N LEU A 35 7.84 -1.24 -3.88
CA LEU A 35 7.01 -0.34 -3.06
C LEU A 35 7.16 -0.63 -1.56
N GLY A 36 7.21 -1.91 -1.18
CA GLY A 36 7.44 -2.33 0.19
C GLY A 36 8.78 -1.83 0.75
N LYS A 37 9.87 -1.98 -0.02
CA LYS A 37 11.21 -1.50 0.34
C LYS A 37 11.26 0.02 0.52
N ARG A 38 10.47 0.77 -0.26
CA ARG A 38 10.34 2.23 -0.16
C ARG A 38 9.35 2.70 0.93
N GLY A 39 8.72 1.78 1.65
CA GLY A 39 7.76 2.10 2.71
C GLY A 39 6.37 2.49 2.20
N HIS A 40 6.10 2.31 0.89
CA HIS A 40 4.81 2.55 0.24
C HIS A 40 3.82 1.40 0.41
N MET A 41 4.04 0.45 1.33
CA MET A 41 3.06 -0.61 1.64
C MET A 41 2.55 -0.55 3.10
N ASN A 42 2.85 0.54 3.81
CA ASN A 42 2.49 0.74 5.22
C ASN A 42 1.11 1.41 5.42
N TYR A 43 0.19 1.29 4.46
CA TYR A 43 -1.09 2.01 4.48
C TYR A 43 -2.14 1.46 5.45
N ARG A 44 -1.87 0.31 6.10
CA ARG A 44 -2.79 -0.23 7.10
C ARG A 44 -2.67 0.57 8.39
N LEU A 45 -3.71 1.33 8.70
CA LEU A 45 -3.92 1.88 10.03
C LEU A 45 -4.50 0.79 10.93
N GLU A 46 -3.67 0.29 11.85
CA GLU A 46 -4.12 -0.64 12.90
C GLU A 46 -4.76 0.17 14.03
N GLY A 47 -6.06 0.01 14.25
CA GLY A 47 -6.77 0.60 15.38
C GLY A 47 -6.85 -0.36 16.58
N PHE A 48 -6.76 0.15 17.80
CA PHE A 48 -7.02 -0.60 19.03
C PHE A 48 -8.43 -0.37 19.60
N THR A 49 -9.14 0.63 19.07
CA THR A 49 -10.50 1.00 19.46
C THR A 49 -11.48 0.77 18.31
N GLY A 50 -12.78 0.74 18.63
CA GLY A 50 -13.84 0.71 17.61
C GLY A 50 -13.94 2.02 16.81
N SER A 51 -14.92 2.08 15.92
CA SER A 51 -15.25 3.29 15.16
C SER A 51 -15.86 4.35 16.07
N GLY A 52 -15.14 5.44 16.31
CA GLY A 52 -15.59 6.57 17.11
C GLY A 52 -14.88 7.86 16.73
N PRO A 53 -15.30 9.01 17.28
CA PRO A 53 -14.68 10.31 17.01
C PRO A 53 -13.24 10.39 17.51
N GLU A 54 -12.89 9.58 18.50
CA GLU A 54 -11.52 9.38 18.97
C GLU A 54 -11.13 7.94 18.73
N MET A 55 -9.92 7.73 18.21
CA MET A 55 -9.39 6.41 17.92
C MET A 55 -7.94 6.25 18.38
N GLU A 56 -7.63 5.07 18.87
CA GLU A 56 -6.25 4.70 19.19
C GLU A 56 -5.62 3.98 17.99
N LEU A 57 -4.52 4.52 17.46
CA LEU A 57 -3.81 3.98 16.30
C LEU A 57 -2.42 3.45 16.67
N ARG A 58 -2.11 2.25 16.16
CA ARG A 58 -0.76 1.71 16.11
C ARG A 58 -0.04 2.25 14.88
N LEU A 59 0.72 3.31 15.11
CA LEU A 59 1.65 3.89 14.14
C LEU A 59 3.08 3.56 14.58
N PRO A 60 3.79 2.64 13.90
CA PRO A 60 5.20 2.37 14.17
C PRO A 60 6.03 3.66 14.07
N GLY A 61 6.90 3.92 15.05
CA GLY A 61 7.74 5.12 15.07
C GLY A 61 7.04 6.42 15.49
N ASN A 62 5.72 6.40 15.73
CA ASN A 62 4.99 7.56 16.24
C ASN A 62 4.62 7.36 17.72
N PRO A 63 5.03 8.27 18.64
CA PRO A 63 4.67 8.17 20.05
C PRO A 63 3.20 8.55 20.32
N LEU A 64 2.56 9.29 19.43
CA LEU A 64 1.14 9.63 19.54
C LEU A 64 0.28 8.41 19.21
N ARG A 65 -0.73 8.18 20.04
CA ARG A 65 -1.64 7.04 19.93
C ARG A 65 -3.09 7.46 19.74
N ASN A 66 -3.51 8.59 20.31
CA ASN A 66 -4.89 9.08 20.24
C ASN A 66 -5.04 10.09 19.10
N PHE A 67 -6.01 9.84 18.22
CA PHE A 67 -6.30 10.68 17.07
C PHE A 67 -7.79 10.93 16.95
N VAL A 68 -8.16 12.06 16.35
CA VAL A 68 -9.55 12.37 16.03
C VAL A 68 -9.88 11.82 14.65
N SER A 69 -10.92 10.99 14.55
CA SER A 69 -11.46 10.52 13.29
C SER A 69 -12.34 11.59 12.66
N LEU A 70 -11.93 12.13 11.51
CA LEU A 70 -12.70 13.15 10.78
C LEU A 70 -13.84 12.56 9.93
N VAL A 71 -14.04 11.25 10.00
CA VAL A 71 -15.03 10.49 9.21
C VAL A 71 -15.88 9.55 10.09
N SER A 72 -15.87 9.72 11.41
CA SER A 72 -16.77 9.00 12.31
C SER A 72 -18.18 9.62 12.26
N ASN A 73 -19.21 8.78 12.17
CA ASN A 73 -20.62 9.17 12.21
C ASN A 73 -21.20 8.96 13.61
#